data_AF-A0A7W9XJF9-F1
#
_entry.id   AF-A0A7W9XJF9-F1
#
_cell.length_a   1.000
_cell.length_b   1.000
_cell.length_c   1.000
_cell.angle_alpha   90.00
_cell.angle_beta   90.00
_cell.angle_gamma   90.00
#
_symmetry.space_group_name_H-M   'P 1'
#
loop_
_entity.id
_entity.type
_entity.pdbx_description
1 polymer ?
#
loop_
_entity_poly.entity_id
_entity_poly.type
_entity_poly.pdbx_seq_one_letter_code
_entity_poly.pdbx_strand_id
1 'polypeptide(L)'
;MRNVPVLIEDDNISSAWCKVVGYILNHPGKEITPLILSLTGFDEKEAVRDALDADLAKREEFSITTVSETIFPESVYILCGEDREALYNQYMENLPRLKAIDKRNKRGIYFERLIAFENPRKPAMPVNQLDVIINGLKNEKGKRRSALQASLFDPGVDHMNSPYLGFPCLQQISCYKSENGGLILNAFYAVQLLHRKAYGNWLGLTNLGKFIAKEAGIAFERFNCYVGVEQLDGLTKADAKRFIALDV
;
A
#
# COMPACT_ATOMS: atom_id res chain seq x y z
N MET A 1 18.05 -22.71 -10.27
CA MET A 1 17.68 -21.45 -10.95
C MET A 1 18.31 -20.30 -10.18
N ARG A 2 18.81 -19.26 -10.84
CA ARG A 2 19.23 -18.04 -10.14
C ARG A 2 17.98 -17.39 -9.56
N ASN A 3 17.99 -17.14 -8.25
CA ASN A 3 16.92 -16.41 -7.60
C ASN A 3 17.14 -14.90 -7.86
N VAL A 4 16.64 -14.42 -9.00
CA VAL A 4 16.78 -13.01 -9.43
C VAL A 4 15.44 -12.32 -9.15
N PRO A 5 15.45 -11.10 -8.57
CA PRO A 5 14.25 -10.30 -8.43
C PRO A 5 13.48 -10.15 -9.75
N VAL A 6 12.17 -10.33 -9.71
CA VAL A 6 11.29 -10.00 -10.83
C VAL A 6 10.98 -8.51 -10.77
N LEU A 7 11.40 -7.77 -11.79
CA LEU A 7 11.10 -6.35 -11.94
C LEU A 7 9.92 -6.16 -12.89
N ILE A 8 8.88 -5.47 -12.44
CA ILE A 8 7.76 -5.01 -13.25
C ILE A 8 7.73 -3.48 -13.24
N GLU A 9 7.77 -2.90 -14.43
CA GLU A 9 7.65 -1.46 -14.64
C GLU A 9 6.42 -1.16 -15.51
N ASP A 10 5.67 -0.15 -15.09
CA ASP A 10 4.44 0.28 -15.77
C ASP A 10 4.09 1.75 -15.45
N ASP A 11 3.12 2.30 -16.17
CA ASP A 11 2.48 3.57 -15.91
C ASP A 11 0.97 3.42 -15.56
N ASN A 12 0.48 2.18 -15.49
CA ASN A 12 -0.89 1.88 -15.08
C ASN A 12 -0.93 0.76 -14.02
N ILE A 13 -1.76 0.94 -12.98
CA ILE A 13 -1.87 -0.02 -11.87
C ILE A 13 -2.40 -1.37 -12.38
N SER A 14 -3.42 -1.33 -13.25
CA SER A 14 -4.05 -2.54 -13.78
C SER A 14 -3.11 -3.29 -14.72
N SER A 15 -2.40 -2.59 -15.59
CA SER A 15 -1.43 -3.20 -16.50
C SER A 15 -0.26 -3.82 -15.75
N ALA A 16 0.26 -3.14 -14.72
CA ALA A 16 1.26 -3.74 -13.83
C ALA A 16 0.76 -5.02 -13.15
N TRP A 17 -0.47 -5.01 -12.64
CA TRP A 17 -1.07 -6.20 -12.02
C TRP A 17 -1.20 -7.34 -13.03
N CYS A 18 -1.70 -7.06 -14.23
CA CYS A 18 -1.79 -8.04 -15.32
C CYS A 18 -0.42 -8.60 -15.73
N LYS A 19 0.64 -7.78 -15.75
CA LYS A 19 2.02 -8.23 -15.98
C LYS A 19 2.51 -9.18 -14.89
N VAL A 20 2.25 -8.89 -13.61
CA VAL A 20 2.60 -9.79 -12.50
C VAL A 20 1.81 -11.10 -12.61
N VAL A 21 0.52 -11.05 -12.96
CA VAL A 21 -0.32 -12.23 -13.18
C VAL A 21 0.16 -13.04 -14.40
N GLY A 22 0.62 -12.37 -15.46
CA GLY A 22 1.20 -13.02 -16.64
C GLY A 22 2.47 -13.82 -16.35
N TYR A 23 3.18 -13.50 -15.26
CA TYR A 23 4.33 -14.27 -14.81
C TYR A 23 4.01 -15.76 -14.60
N ILE A 24 2.79 -16.07 -14.13
CA ILE A 24 2.30 -17.45 -13.87
C ILE A 24 2.27 -18.31 -15.14
N LEU A 25 2.09 -17.70 -16.31
CA LEU A 25 1.99 -18.44 -17.57
C LEU A 25 3.29 -19.19 -17.89
N ASN A 26 4.42 -18.52 -17.64
CA ASN A 26 5.76 -18.97 -18.02
C ASN A 26 6.59 -19.51 -16.83
N HIS A 27 6.17 -19.24 -15.59
CA HIS A 27 6.91 -19.64 -14.40
C HIS A 27 6.06 -20.57 -13.52
N PRO A 28 6.35 -21.88 -13.50
CA PRO A 28 5.65 -22.80 -12.62
C PRO A 28 6.00 -22.49 -11.15
N GLY A 29 4.99 -22.30 -10.32
CA GLY A 29 5.18 -21.93 -8.91
C GLY A 29 3.89 -21.38 -8.31
N LYS A 30 3.93 -21.07 -7.01
CA LYS A 30 2.83 -20.41 -6.28
C LYS A 30 3.21 -19.03 -5.76
N GLU A 31 4.43 -18.57 -6.04
CA GLU A 31 4.96 -17.31 -5.52
C GLU A 31 6.06 -16.72 -6.43
N ILE A 32 6.34 -15.45 -6.23
CA ILE A 32 7.44 -14.69 -6.81
C ILE A 32 8.30 -14.16 -5.66
N THR A 33 9.61 -14.45 -5.69
CA THR A 33 10.53 -14.15 -4.59
C THR A 33 11.87 -13.58 -5.07
N PRO A 34 12.15 -12.27 -4.92
CA PRO A 34 11.23 -11.17 -4.62
C PRO A 34 10.57 -10.58 -5.87
N LEU A 35 9.47 -9.85 -5.68
CA LEU A 35 8.87 -8.96 -6.67
C LEU A 35 9.27 -7.50 -6.38
N ILE A 36 9.66 -6.78 -7.42
CA ILE A 36 9.88 -5.34 -7.41
C ILE A 36 8.94 -4.72 -8.43
N LEU A 37 8.01 -3.90 -7.98
CA LEU A 37 7.10 -3.12 -8.81
C LEU A 37 7.57 -1.66 -8.84
N SER A 38 7.54 -1.03 -10.01
CA SER A 38 7.73 0.40 -10.17
C SER A 38 6.66 1.00 -11.07
N LEU A 39 5.92 1.99 -10.56
CA LEU A 39 4.86 2.69 -11.27
C LEU A 39 5.19 4.18 -11.43
N THR A 40 4.99 4.71 -12.64
CA THR A 40 5.16 6.15 -12.95
C THR A 40 3.85 6.86 -13.29
N GLY A 41 2.78 6.09 -13.49
CA GLY A 41 1.42 6.57 -13.57
C GLY A 41 0.52 5.70 -12.69
N PHE A 42 -0.67 6.23 -12.40
CA PHE A 42 -1.54 5.72 -11.33
C PHE A 42 -2.99 5.55 -11.79
N ASP A 43 -3.18 5.45 -13.10
CA ASP A 43 -4.48 5.18 -13.70
C ASP A 43 -4.82 3.69 -13.58
N GLU A 44 -6.10 3.40 -13.78
CA GLU A 44 -6.68 2.07 -13.73
C GLU A 44 -7.43 1.78 -15.03
N LYS A 45 -7.53 0.51 -15.40
CA LYS A 45 -8.42 0.01 -16.45
C LYS A 45 -9.67 -0.56 -15.80
N GLU A 46 -10.81 0.09 -15.99
CA GLU A 46 -12.10 -0.33 -15.42
C GLU A 46 -12.41 -1.81 -15.70
N ALA A 47 -12.17 -2.28 -16.92
CA ALA A 47 -12.41 -3.68 -17.29
C ALA A 47 -11.62 -4.69 -16.43
N VAL A 48 -10.37 -4.37 -16.09
CA VAL A 48 -9.54 -5.22 -15.22
C VAL A 48 -10.02 -5.11 -13.77
N ARG A 49 -10.27 -3.89 -13.30
CA ARG A 49 -10.75 -3.60 -11.94
C ARG A 49 -12.06 -4.33 -11.65
N ASP A 50 -13.05 -4.16 -12.51
CA ASP A 50 -14.39 -4.73 -12.37
C ASP A 50 -14.36 -6.25 -12.41
N ALA A 51 -13.56 -6.83 -13.31
CA ALA A 51 -13.40 -8.27 -13.39
C ALA A 51 -12.75 -8.85 -12.14
N LEU A 52 -11.76 -8.16 -11.56
CA LEU A 52 -11.11 -8.58 -10.33
C LEU A 52 -12.05 -8.44 -9.13
N ASP A 53 -12.76 -7.32 -8.97
CA ASP A 53 -13.73 -7.14 -7.90
C ASP A 53 -14.88 -8.16 -7.98
N ALA A 54 -15.37 -8.48 -9.18
CA ALA A 54 -16.37 -9.52 -9.38
C ALA A 54 -15.87 -10.91 -8.95
N ASP A 55 -14.59 -11.21 -9.18
CA ASP A 55 -13.98 -12.47 -8.76
C ASP A 55 -13.66 -12.52 -7.26
N LEU A 56 -13.28 -11.40 -6.65
CA LEU A 56 -13.13 -11.27 -5.20
C LEU A 56 -14.47 -11.48 -4.49
N ALA A 57 -15.54 -10.88 -5.00
CA ALA A 57 -16.88 -11.04 -4.45
C ALA A 57 -17.36 -12.50 -4.47
N LYS A 58 -17.12 -13.25 -5.56
CA LYS A 58 -17.45 -14.69 -5.65
C LYS A 58 -16.70 -15.55 -4.63
N ARG A 59 -15.55 -15.08 -4.14
CA ARG A 59 -14.72 -15.77 -3.15
C ARG A 59 -14.93 -15.23 -1.72
N GLU A 60 -15.93 -14.37 -1.51
CA GLU A 60 -16.22 -13.72 -0.23
C GLU A 60 -15.02 -12.92 0.31
N GLU A 61 -14.23 -12.35 -0.61
CA GLU A 61 -13.09 -11.51 -0.29
C GLU A 61 -13.44 -10.03 -0.31
N PHE A 62 -12.60 -9.22 0.33
CA PHE A 62 -12.74 -7.77 0.32
C PHE A 62 -12.53 -7.20 -1.08
N SER A 63 -13.32 -6.20 -1.46
CA SER A 63 -13.13 -5.45 -2.71
C SER A 63 -11.80 -4.68 -2.70
N ILE A 64 -11.34 -4.33 -3.89
CA ILE A 64 -10.16 -3.49 -4.14
C ILE A 64 -10.25 -2.21 -3.29
N THR A 65 -11.39 -1.51 -3.35
CA THR A 65 -11.62 -0.27 -2.59
C THR A 65 -11.55 -0.50 -1.08
N THR A 66 -12.11 -1.60 -0.58
CA THR A 66 -12.05 -1.90 0.86
C THR A 66 -10.60 -2.11 1.31
N VAL A 67 -9.79 -2.78 0.50
CA VAL A 67 -8.36 -2.99 0.78
C VAL A 67 -7.59 -1.67 0.72
N SER A 68 -7.81 -0.83 -0.30
CA SER A 68 -7.10 0.46 -0.44
C SER A 68 -7.37 1.41 0.72
N GLU A 69 -8.62 1.48 1.18
CA GLU A 69 -9.06 2.32 2.30
C GLU A 69 -8.41 1.93 3.65
N THR A 70 -7.86 0.71 3.77
CA THR A 70 -7.09 0.32 4.96
C THR A 70 -5.72 1.01 5.04
N ILE A 71 -5.14 1.37 3.89
CA ILE A 71 -3.84 2.05 3.79
C ILE A 71 -4.03 3.55 3.83
N PHE A 72 -4.92 4.08 2.98
CA PHE A 72 -5.27 5.49 2.96
C PHE A 72 -6.78 5.65 2.82
N PRO A 73 -7.45 6.28 3.80
CA PRO A 73 -8.90 6.43 3.82
C PRO A 73 -9.34 7.60 2.92
N GLU A 74 -9.21 7.42 1.61
CA GLU A 74 -9.51 8.44 0.60
C GLU A 74 -10.95 8.95 0.69
N SER A 75 -11.90 8.07 0.92
CA SER A 75 -13.31 8.45 1.11
C SER A 75 -13.52 9.44 2.26
N VAL A 76 -12.79 9.26 3.38
CA VAL A 76 -12.83 10.18 4.52
C VAL A 76 -12.11 11.49 4.19
N TYR A 77 -10.99 11.42 3.47
CA TYR A 77 -10.27 12.62 3.04
C TYR A 77 -11.13 13.51 2.15
N ILE A 78 -11.82 12.93 1.17
CA ILE A 78 -12.76 13.64 0.29
C ILE A 78 -13.93 14.22 1.10
N LEU A 79 -14.51 13.44 2.01
CA LEU A 79 -15.60 13.90 2.89
C LEU A 79 -15.18 15.11 3.74
N CYS A 80 -13.92 15.13 4.18
CA CYS A 80 -13.32 16.24 4.93
C CYS A 80 -12.93 17.43 4.04
N GLY A 81 -13.37 17.49 2.78
CA GLY A 81 -13.03 18.57 1.85
C GLY A 81 -11.56 18.58 1.44
N GLU A 82 -10.93 17.41 1.48
CA GLU A 82 -9.51 17.22 1.23
C GLU A 82 -8.59 18.03 2.17
N ASP A 83 -9.04 18.27 3.40
CA ASP A 83 -8.25 18.90 4.45
C ASP A 83 -7.52 17.85 5.32
N ARG A 84 -6.20 18.01 5.47
CA ARG A 84 -5.34 17.08 6.21
C ARG A 84 -5.64 17.02 7.71
N GLU A 85 -5.89 18.16 8.35
CA GLU A 85 -6.12 18.18 9.80
C GLU A 85 -7.49 17.59 10.12
N ALA A 86 -8.51 17.94 9.33
CA ALA A 86 -9.84 17.36 9.39
C ALA A 86 -9.81 15.85 9.15
N LEU A 87 -9.04 15.37 8.16
CA LEU A 87 -8.84 13.93 7.92
C LEU A 87 -8.31 13.22 9.17
N TYR A 88 -7.23 13.73 9.77
CA TYR A 88 -6.64 13.08 10.93
C TYR A 88 -7.59 13.06 12.12
N ASN A 89 -8.25 14.19 12.40
CA ASN A 89 -9.21 14.30 13.50
C ASN A 89 -10.40 13.34 13.28
N GLN A 90 -11.02 13.40 12.09
CA GLN A 90 -12.17 12.56 11.74
C GLN A 90 -11.80 11.07 11.76
N TYR A 91 -10.61 10.69 11.29
CA TYR A 91 -10.17 9.30 11.33
C TYR A 91 -9.96 8.81 12.77
N MET A 92 -9.33 9.61 13.62
CA MET A 92 -9.10 9.27 15.03
C MET A 92 -10.41 9.15 15.82
N GLU A 93 -11.38 10.03 15.56
CA GLU A 93 -12.73 9.93 16.15
C GLU A 93 -13.45 8.64 15.75
N ASN A 94 -13.28 8.19 14.51
CA ASN A 94 -13.92 6.97 14.00
C ASN A 94 -13.14 5.68 14.31
N LEU A 95 -11.87 5.78 14.71
CA LEU A 95 -10.98 4.64 14.94
C LEU A 95 -11.54 3.59 15.91
N PRO A 96 -12.17 3.95 17.06
CA PRO A 96 -12.79 2.96 17.94
C PRO A 96 -13.86 2.12 17.23
N ARG A 97 -14.68 2.75 16.37
CA ARG A 97 -15.69 2.07 15.56
C ARG A 97 -15.06 1.15 14.53
N LEU A 98 -14.02 1.61 13.82
CA LEU A 98 -13.29 0.82 12.83
C LEU A 98 -12.65 -0.43 13.43
N LYS A 99 -12.12 -0.33 14.66
CA LYS A 99 -11.57 -1.48 15.41
C LYS A 99 -12.64 -2.45 15.91
N ALA A 100 -13.86 -1.95 16.17
CA ALA A 100 -14.96 -2.79 16.63
C ALA A 100 -15.61 -3.61 15.51
N ILE A 101 -15.59 -3.12 14.26
CA ILE A 101 -16.18 -3.78 13.10
C ILE A 101 -15.47 -5.11 12.79
N ASP A 102 -14.15 -5.17 12.93
CA ASP A 102 -13.37 -6.38 12.65
C ASP A 102 -12.36 -6.67 13.74
N LYS A 103 -12.48 -7.85 14.38
CA LYS A 103 -11.56 -8.30 15.42
C LYS A 103 -10.11 -8.39 14.95
N ARG A 104 -9.85 -8.52 13.65
CA ARG A 104 -8.50 -8.50 13.06
C ARG A 104 -7.82 -7.14 13.22
N ASN A 105 -8.59 -6.06 13.32
CA ASN A 105 -8.09 -4.68 13.49
C ASN A 105 -7.61 -4.39 14.92
N LYS A 106 -7.79 -5.32 15.87
CA LYS A 106 -7.32 -5.14 17.26
C LYS A 106 -5.82 -4.87 17.36
N ARG A 107 -5.04 -5.31 16.37
CA ARG A 107 -3.59 -5.13 16.30
C ARG A 107 -3.17 -3.84 15.59
N GLY A 108 -4.14 -3.02 15.22
CA GLY A 108 -3.95 -1.77 14.50
C GLY A 108 -4.39 -1.84 13.05
N ILE A 109 -4.44 -0.67 12.43
CA ILE A 109 -4.75 -0.45 11.01
C ILE A 109 -3.59 0.35 10.41
N TYR A 110 -3.29 0.20 9.12
CA TYR A 110 -2.12 0.88 8.53
C TYR A 110 -2.19 2.39 8.71
N PHE A 111 -3.33 3.02 8.39
CA PHE A 111 -3.44 4.47 8.51
C PHE A 111 -3.32 4.97 9.97
N GLU A 112 -3.83 4.21 10.95
CA GLU A 112 -3.59 4.50 12.38
C GLU A 112 -2.09 4.52 12.68
N ARG A 113 -1.35 3.50 12.23
CA ARG A 113 0.10 3.43 12.45
C ARG A 113 0.85 4.57 11.77
N LEU A 114 0.34 5.10 10.67
CA LEU A 114 0.93 6.25 9.99
C LEU A 114 0.75 7.57 10.77
N ILE A 115 -0.41 7.79 11.39
CA ILE A 115 -0.75 9.09 12.02
C ILE A 115 -0.64 9.08 13.56
N ALA A 116 -0.60 7.91 14.18
CA ALA A 116 -0.62 7.74 15.62
C ALA A 116 0.25 6.55 16.08
N PHE A 117 1.49 6.47 15.60
CA PHE A 117 2.42 5.42 16.00
C PHE A 117 2.80 5.54 17.48
N GLU A 118 2.87 4.42 18.21
CA GLU A 118 3.17 4.47 19.65
C GLU A 118 4.56 5.06 19.93
N ASN A 119 4.63 5.94 20.93
CA ASN A 119 5.87 6.57 21.34
C ASN A 119 6.31 6.00 22.70
N PRO A 120 7.30 5.08 22.74
CA PRO A 120 7.72 4.46 24.00
C PRO A 120 8.33 5.46 24.99
N ARG A 121 8.80 6.62 24.52
CA ARG A 121 9.33 7.68 25.39
C ARG A 121 8.24 8.61 25.93
N LYS A 122 7.10 8.70 25.24
CA LYS A 122 5.95 9.53 25.62
C LYS A 122 4.65 8.83 25.24
N PRO A 123 4.21 7.80 25.98
CA PRO A 123 3.06 6.97 25.58
C PRO A 123 1.76 7.75 25.37
N ALA A 124 1.56 8.86 26.08
CA ALA A 124 0.41 9.75 25.90
C ALA A 124 0.47 10.64 24.64
N MET A 125 1.56 10.61 23.88
CA MET A 125 1.79 11.42 22.69
C MET A 125 2.30 10.54 21.54
N PRO A 126 1.38 9.89 20.80
CA PRO A 126 1.77 9.11 19.63
C PRO A 126 2.40 10.00 18.56
N VAL A 127 3.19 9.39 17.68
CA VAL A 127 3.90 10.08 16.61
C VAL A 127 3.06 10.05 15.33
N ASN A 128 2.72 11.23 14.81
CA ASN A 128 2.23 11.37 13.46
C ASN A 128 3.41 11.35 12.48
N GLN A 129 3.66 10.17 11.91
CA GLN A 129 4.79 9.95 11.00
C GLN A 129 4.57 10.65 9.66
N LEU A 130 3.33 10.72 9.17
CA LEU A 130 3.01 11.46 7.94
C LEU A 130 3.30 12.95 8.07
N ASP A 131 2.95 13.58 9.19
CA ASP A 131 3.28 14.98 9.42
C ASP A 131 4.79 15.22 9.48
N VAL A 132 5.55 14.30 10.07
CA VAL A 132 7.01 14.38 10.08
C VAL A 132 7.56 14.34 8.65
N ILE A 133 7.02 13.46 7.79
CA ILE A 133 7.41 13.30 6.38
C ILE A 133 7.01 14.54 5.57
N ILE A 134 5.73 14.93 5.57
CA ILE A 134 5.18 16.05 4.80
C ILE A 134 5.92 17.35 5.15
N ASN A 135 6.07 17.67 6.44
CA ASN A 135 6.82 18.85 6.86
C ASN A 135 8.31 18.76 6.50
N GLY A 136 8.86 17.54 6.42
CA GLY A 136 10.22 17.30 5.96
C GLY A 136 10.41 17.56 4.46
N LEU A 137 9.44 17.17 3.64
CA LEU A 137 9.43 17.38 2.19
C LEU A 137 9.26 18.88 1.82
N LYS A 138 8.50 19.63 2.63
CA LYS A 138 8.35 21.09 2.50
C LYS A 138 9.61 21.88 2.85
N ASN A 139 10.47 21.33 3.71
CA ASN A 139 11.61 22.08 4.24
C ASN A 139 12.77 22.17 3.23
N GLU A 140 12.93 23.33 2.62
CA GLU A 140 14.01 23.64 1.66
C GLU A 140 15.41 23.58 2.27
N LYS A 141 15.55 23.86 3.58
CA LYS A 141 16.83 23.76 4.30
C LYS A 141 17.22 22.32 4.61
N GLY A 142 16.36 21.37 4.23
CA GLY A 142 16.56 19.93 4.31
C GLY A 142 16.27 19.37 5.70
N LYS A 143 15.36 18.40 5.77
CA LYS A 143 15.48 17.34 6.78
C LYS A 143 16.49 16.31 6.29
N ARG A 144 17.12 15.60 7.22
CA ARG A 144 17.89 14.39 6.92
C ARG A 144 17.00 13.45 6.10
N ARG A 145 17.39 13.08 4.86
CA ARG A 145 16.59 12.23 3.96
C ARG A 145 16.11 10.94 4.63
N SER A 146 16.96 10.34 5.47
CA SER A 146 16.61 9.13 6.24
C SER A 146 15.57 9.34 7.35
N ALA A 147 15.10 10.56 7.59
CA ALA A 147 13.97 10.84 8.48
C ALA A 147 12.62 10.79 7.75
N LEU A 148 12.62 10.70 6.41
CA LEU A 148 11.41 10.66 5.59
C LEU A 148 10.94 9.21 5.41
N GLN A 149 10.64 8.54 6.52
CA GLN A 149 10.16 7.17 6.53
C GLN A 149 9.15 6.97 7.67
N ALA A 150 8.23 6.04 7.48
CA ALA A 150 7.27 5.63 8.49
C ALA A 150 7.30 4.12 8.68
N SER A 151 7.33 3.69 9.93
CA SER A 151 7.23 2.29 10.32
C SER A 151 5.76 1.90 10.46
N LEU A 152 5.43 0.72 9.95
CA LEU A 152 4.09 0.13 10.04
C LEU A 152 4.14 -1.21 10.75
N PHE A 153 5.29 -1.87 10.77
CA PHE A 153 5.57 -3.03 11.63
C PHE A 153 6.09 -2.55 12.99
N ASP A 154 5.51 -3.09 14.07
CA ASP A 154 5.95 -2.85 15.43
C ASP A 154 6.39 -4.19 16.04
N PRO A 155 7.69 -4.42 16.26
CA PRO A 155 8.17 -5.68 16.83
C PRO A 155 7.65 -5.96 18.24
N GLY A 156 7.24 -4.93 19.00
CA GLY A 156 6.65 -5.10 20.33
C GLY A 156 5.23 -5.68 20.30
N VAL A 157 4.51 -5.51 19.19
CA VAL A 157 3.12 -5.95 19.02
C VAL A 157 2.98 -7.08 18.00
N ASP A 158 3.86 -7.14 16.99
CA ASP A 158 3.67 -7.96 15.80
C ASP A 158 4.53 -9.22 15.74
N HIS A 159 5.63 -9.30 16.50
CA HIS A 159 6.39 -10.54 16.64
C HIS A 159 5.65 -11.51 17.57
N MET A 160 4.69 -12.23 17.00
CA MET A 160 3.94 -13.26 17.70
C MET A 160 4.23 -14.65 17.13
N ASN A 161 4.14 -15.66 18.00
CA ASN A 161 4.21 -17.07 17.62
C ASN A 161 2.88 -17.54 17.02
N SER A 162 2.53 -17.00 15.85
CA SER A 162 1.40 -17.47 15.03
C SER A 162 1.91 -17.84 13.64
N PRO A 163 1.50 -19.00 13.08
CA PRO A 163 1.90 -19.39 11.73
C PRO A 163 1.28 -18.50 10.65
N TYR A 164 0.20 -17.77 10.96
CA TYR A 164 -0.48 -16.87 10.04
C TYR A 164 -0.84 -15.55 10.74
N LEU A 165 -0.40 -14.44 10.18
CA LEU A 165 -0.77 -13.09 10.60
C LEU A 165 -1.23 -12.33 9.35
N GLY A 166 -2.50 -11.93 9.32
CA GLY A 166 -3.04 -11.15 8.19
C GLY A 166 -2.65 -9.67 8.19
N PHE A 167 -1.94 -9.21 9.25
CA PHE A 167 -1.50 -7.84 9.44
C PHE A 167 -0.35 -7.78 10.48
N PRO A 168 0.59 -6.82 10.37
CA PRO A 168 0.85 -5.98 9.19
C PRO A 168 1.80 -6.68 8.20
N CYS A 169 1.39 -6.76 6.94
CA CYS A 169 2.22 -7.25 5.84
C CYS A 169 3.10 -6.14 5.25
N LEU A 170 2.57 -4.91 5.21
CA LEU A 170 3.32 -3.69 4.88
C LEU A 170 4.13 -3.28 6.11
N GLN A 171 5.46 -3.24 5.97
CA GLN A 171 6.37 -3.08 7.10
C GLN A 171 6.79 -1.64 7.31
N GLN A 172 7.04 -0.93 6.22
CA GLN A 172 7.51 0.45 6.23
C GLN A 172 7.20 1.11 4.89
N ILE A 173 7.15 2.43 4.91
CA ILE A 173 7.25 3.26 3.71
C ILE A 173 8.41 4.24 3.85
N SER A 174 9.02 4.61 2.74
CA SER A 174 9.98 5.71 2.68
C SER A 174 9.62 6.67 1.56
N CYS A 175 9.86 7.95 1.81
CA CYS A 175 9.61 9.03 0.88
C CYS A 175 10.93 9.73 0.57
N TYR A 176 11.13 10.08 -0.70
CA TYR A 176 12.29 10.85 -1.12
C TYR A 176 11.87 11.85 -2.17
N LYS A 177 12.39 13.07 -2.08
CA LYS A 177 12.22 14.11 -3.10
C LYS A 177 13.31 13.93 -4.16
N SER A 178 12.93 13.53 -5.36
CA SER A 178 13.84 13.28 -6.49
C SER A 178 14.64 14.53 -6.86
N GLU A 179 15.64 14.34 -7.72
CA GLU A 179 16.41 15.46 -8.29
C GLU A 179 15.52 16.40 -9.13
N ASN A 180 14.42 15.88 -9.69
CA ASN A 180 13.42 16.66 -10.42
C ASN A 180 12.41 17.36 -9.50
N GLY A 181 12.51 17.12 -8.19
CA GLY A 181 11.69 17.80 -7.18
C GLY A 181 10.36 17.11 -6.85
N GLY A 182 10.01 16.00 -7.48
CA GLY A 182 8.81 15.22 -7.14
C GLY A 182 9.05 14.12 -6.11
N LEU A 183 7.95 13.55 -5.64
CA LEU A 183 7.90 12.49 -4.64
C LEU A 183 8.15 11.12 -5.29
N ILE A 184 9.09 10.39 -4.70
CA ILE A 184 9.22 8.94 -4.85
C ILE A 184 8.77 8.30 -3.54
N LEU A 185 7.74 7.45 -3.62
CA LEU A 185 7.25 6.63 -2.50
C LEU A 185 7.74 5.19 -2.66
N ASN A 186 8.36 4.63 -1.64
CA ASN A 186 8.75 3.23 -1.59
C ASN A 186 7.97 2.51 -0.49
N ALA A 187 7.42 1.34 -0.79
CA ALA A 187 6.74 0.47 0.16
C ALA A 187 7.43 -0.89 0.24
N PHE A 188 7.40 -1.50 1.43
CA PHE A 188 8.10 -2.75 1.69
C PHE A 188 7.16 -3.76 2.35
N TYR A 189 6.89 -4.86 1.65
CA TYR A 189 6.08 -5.97 2.13
C TYR A 189 6.96 -7.19 2.40
N ALA A 190 6.75 -7.85 3.53
CA ALA A 190 7.37 -9.16 3.79
C ALA A 190 6.74 -10.24 2.92
N VAL A 191 5.41 -10.29 2.94
CA VAL A 191 4.58 -11.21 2.14
C VAL A 191 3.37 -10.43 1.62
N GLN A 192 2.97 -10.67 0.39
CA GLN A 192 1.74 -10.12 -0.19
C GLN A 192 0.95 -11.21 -0.91
N LEU A 193 -0.38 -11.05 -0.94
CA LEU A 193 -1.29 -11.92 -1.67
C LEU A 193 -1.73 -11.22 -2.97
N LEU A 194 -1.30 -11.73 -4.12
CA LEU A 194 -1.47 -11.08 -5.42
C LEU A 194 -2.94 -10.90 -5.79
N HIS A 195 -3.73 -11.97 -5.63
CA HIS A 195 -5.14 -11.96 -6.01
C HIS A 195 -5.97 -11.11 -5.05
N ARG A 196 -5.87 -11.38 -3.74
CA ARG A 196 -6.74 -10.76 -2.73
C ARG A 196 -6.34 -9.36 -2.30
N LYS A 197 -5.07 -8.98 -2.42
CA LYS A 197 -4.53 -7.78 -1.74
C LYS A 197 -3.71 -6.86 -2.61
N ALA A 198 -2.88 -7.38 -3.51
CA ALA A 198 -1.88 -6.57 -4.21
C ALA A 198 -2.47 -5.36 -4.94
N TYR A 199 -3.53 -5.56 -5.73
CA TYR A 199 -4.16 -4.46 -6.46
C TYR A 199 -4.63 -3.35 -5.51
N GLY A 200 -5.47 -3.69 -4.52
CA GLY A 200 -5.96 -2.71 -3.55
C GLY A 200 -4.85 -2.09 -2.69
N ASN A 201 -3.81 -2.84 -2.37
CA ASN A 201 -2.64 -2.32 -1.67
C ASN A 201 -1.91 -1.26 -2.49
N TRP A 202 -1.67 -1.54 -3.78
CA TRP A 202 -1.02 -0.59 -4.68
C TRP A 202 -1.88 0.65 -4.87
N LEU A 203 -3.19 0.49 -5.10
CA LEU A 203 -4.12 1.62 -5.17
C LEU A 203 -4.06 2.47 -3.89
N GLY A 204 -4.18 1.86 -2.71
CA GLY A 204 -4.10 2.57 -1.43
C GLY A 204 -2.77 3.30 -1.21
N LEU A 205 -1.65 2.70 -1.62
CA LEU A 205 -0.32 3.33 -1.55
C LEU A 205 -0.17 4.47 -2.57
N THR A 206 -0.73 4.33 -3.77
CA THR A 206 -0.73 5.42 -4.75
C THR A 206 -1.60 6.59 -4.28
N ASN A 207 -2.75 6.33 -3.67
CA ASN A 207 -3.59 7.36 -3.06
C ASN A 207 -2.89 8.05 -1.87
N LEU A 208 -2.21 7.28 -1.02
CA LEU A 208 -1.33 7.84 0.02
C LEU A 208 -0.23 8.73 -0.58
N GLY A 209 0.41 8.29 -1.66
CA GLY A 209 1.43 9.05 -2.37
C GLY A 209 0.90 10.35 -2.96
N LYS A 210 -0.28 10.32 -3.60
CA LYS A 210 -0.99 11.50 -4.10
C LYS A 210 -1.28 12.49 -2.96
N PHE A 211 -1.77 12.01 -1.82
CA PHE A 211 -2.01 12.81 -0.63
C PHE A 211 -0.71 13.46 -0.11
N ILE A 212 0.36 12.70 0.10
CA ILE A 212 1.64 13.23 0.59
C ILE A 212 2.20 14.28 -0.37
N ALA A 213 2.15 14.01 -1.68
CA ALA A 213 2.65 14.92 -2.70
C ALA A 213 1.85 16.23 -2.73
N LYS A 214 0.51 16.14 -2.72
CA LYS A 214 -0.41 17.29 -2.64
C LYS A 214 -0.12 18.14 -1.40
N GLU A 215 -0.09 17.49 -0.23
CA GLU A 215 0.16 18.19 1.03
C GLU A 215 1.54 18.82 1.07
N ALA A 216 2.56 18.22 0.45
CA ALA A 216 3.91 18.76 0.36
C ALA A 216 4.11 19.80 -0.78
N GLY A 217 3.14 19.98 -1.67
CA GLY A 217 3.22 20.90 -2.81
C GLY A 217 4.20 20.45 -3.90
N ILE A 218 4.33 19.14 -4.13
CA ILE A 218 5.23 18.56 -5.16
C ILE A 218 4.48 17.54 -6.03
N ALA A 219 5.01 17.20 -7.20
CA ALA A 219 4.45 16.15 -8.06
C ALA A 219 4.67 14.76 -7.47
N PHE A 220 3.78 13.81 -7.71
CA PHE A 220 4.02 12.39 -7.41
C PHE A 220 4.62 11.72 -8.64
N GLU A 221 5.90 11.38 -8.58
CA GLU A 221 6.66 10.90 -9.75
C GLU A 221 6.68 9.39 -9.87
N ARG A 222 6.82 8.69 -8.74
CA ARG A 222 7.02 7.24 -8.76
C ARG A 222 6.59 6.56 -7.48
N PHE A 223 5.96 5.42 -7.65
CA PHE A 223 5.72 4.45 -6.59
C PHE A 223 6.58 3.21 -6.82
N ASN A 224 7.34 2.78 -5.82
CA ASN A 224 8.05 1.51 -5.82
C ASN A 224 7.48 0.60 -4.73
N CYS A 225 7.27 -0.68 -5.04
CA CYS A 225 6.84 -1.68 -4.09
C CYS A 225 7.81 -2.86 -4.10
N TYR A 226 8.42 -3.14 -2.96
CA TYR A 226 9.32 -4.26 -2.75
C TYR A 226 8.59 -5.33 -1.97
N VAL A 227 8.44 -6.52 -2.55
CA VAL A 227 7.73 -7.63 -1.92
C VAL A 227 8.69 -8.81 -1.78
N GLY A 228 8.96 -9.21 -0.53
CA GLY A 228 9.82 -10.35 -0.23
C GLY A 228 9.27 -11.65 -0.82
N VAL A 229 7.99 -11.93 -0.57
CA VAL A 229 7.25 -13.07 -1.11
C VAL A 229 5.90 -12.61 -1.63
N GLU A 230 5.73 -12.55 -2.96
CA GLU A 230 4.43 -12.32 -3.58
C GLU A 230 3.78 -13.67 -3.86
N GLN A 231 2.75 -14.04 -3.10
CA GLN A 231 2.01 -15.27 -3.33
C GLN A 231 0.95 -15.06 -4.40
N LEU A 232 0.87 -15.99 -5.35
CA LEU A 232 -0.12 -15.94 -6.44
C LEU A 232 -1.56 -16.17 -5.94
N ASP A 233 -1.71 -16.68 -4.70
CA ASP A 233 -2.97 -16.64 -3.95
C ASP A 233 -4.16 -17.25 -4.70
N GLY A 234 -3.93 -18.44 -5.28
CA GLY A 234 -4.97 -19.25 -5.92
C GLY A 234 -5.34 -18.81 -7.34
N LEU A 235 -4.58 -17.91 -7.96
CA LEU A 235 -4.69 -17.61 -9.39
C LEU A 235 -4.23 -18.79 -10.24
N THR A 236 -5.04 -19.14 -11.24
CA THR A 236 -4.72 -20.19 -12.22
C THR A 236 -4.20 -19.59 -13.52
N LYS A 237 -3.64 -20.45 -14.40
CA LYS A 237 -3.28 -20.03 -15.77
C LYS A 237 -4.48 -19.58 -16.60
N ALA A 238 -5.68 -20.09 -16.31
CA ALA A 238 -6.90 -19.68 -16.99
C ALA A 238 -7.30 -18.25 -16.56
N ASP A 239 -7.25 -17.97 -15.25
CA ASP A 239 -7.49 -16.63 -14.71
C ASP A 239 -6.49 -15.64 -15.31
N ALA A 240 -5.21 -16.01 -15.36
CA ALA A 240 -4.17 -15.17 -15.93
C ALA A 240 -4.43 -14.78 -17.39
N LYS A 241 -4.78 -15.76 -18.25
CA LYS A 241 -5.14 -15.47 -19.65
C LYS A 241 -6.34 -14.53 -19.77
N ARG A 242 -7.34 -14.71 -18.91
CA ARG A 242 -8.55 -13.88 -18.91
C ARG A 242 -8.22 -12.44 -18.53
N PHE A 243 -7.45 -12.21 -17.47
CA PHE A 243 -7.08 -10.85 -17.03
C PHE A 243 -6.17 -10.15 -18.04
N ILE A 244 -5.20 -10.85 -18.63
CA ILE A 244 -4.33 -10.29 -19.67
C ILE A 244 -5.15 -9.87 -20.91
N ALA A 245 -6.20 -10.61 -21.27
CA ALA A 245 -7.07 -10.25 -22.39
C ALA A 245 -7.91 -8.98 -22.13
N LEU A 246 -8.08 -8.58 -20.86
CA LEU A 246 -8.75 -7.33 -20.47
C LEU A 246 -7.80 -6.14 -20.41
N ASP A 247 -6.48 -6.38 -20.45
CA ASP A 247 -5.42 -5.37 -20.42
C ASP A 247 -5.14 -4.79 -21.81
N VAL A 248 -6.19 -4.41 -22.53
CA VAL A 248 -6.13 -3.71 -23.84
C VAL A 248 -6.07 -2.20 -23.68
#